data_AF-A0A1F5X4F9-F1
#
_entry.id   AF-A0A1F5X4F9-F1
#
_cell.length_a   1.000
_cell.length_b   1.000
_cell.length_c   1.000
_cell.angle_alpha   90.00
_cell.angle_beta   90.00
_cell.angle_gamma   90.00
#
_symmetry.space_group_name_H-M   'P 1'
#
loop_
_entity.id
_entity.type
_entity.pdbx_description
1 polymer ?
#
loop_
_entity_poly.entity_id
_entity_poly.type
_entity_poly.pdbx_seq_one_letter_code
_entity_poly.pdbx_strand_id
1 'polypeptide(L)'
;HRAVSNLEKYCRKLSQNNHLNIFALKCDVKNFFDSIDQSILLKIIKNEVEDENAIWLIQKIIVSFEKSKDKGLPLGNVTSQLFSNIYLNELDQFVKHKLKIKYYVRYCDDFIVLSSEKNGLIELAETINSFLGNNLGLSLHPGKIVIRKWRQGIDFLGYVTMPYRRVLRTKTKNRIFTKINDKNIQSYLGILKHCNGYKIEQNILKMTKAGELENLKRAIEADKSLSLYGAANLVFGEGNPEAEVMFIGEAPGFHENKQMRPFVGLAGKLLNKLLAEIKWPRESIYITNIVKRRPPKNRDPLPKEIKAYGPYLKKQIKIINPKIIAPLGRFAMNYFLPTEKISQAHGKAYTLRGKIILPLYHPAAALRSTAVLKDLEADFKKLPILLNRAVL
;
A
#
# COMPACT_ATOMS: atom_id res chain seq x y z
N HIS A 1 -3.04 -17.99 -0.47
CA HIS A 1 -2.74 -18.34 0.92
C HIS A 1 -2.91 -19.84 1.12
N ARG A 2 -1.82 -20.58 1.39
CA ARG A 2 -1.79 -22.05 1.40
C ARG A 2 -2.70 -22.68 2.46
N ALA A 3 -2.68 -22.18 3.71
CA ALA A 3 -3.51 -22.72 4.79
C ALA A 3 -5.03 -22.61 4.51
N VAL A 4 -5.48 -21.48 3.95
CA VAL A 4 -6.89 -21.29 3.54
C VAL A 4 -7.26 -22.20 2.36
N SER A 5 -6.32 -22.48 1.45
CA SER A 5 -6.51 -23.46 0.37
C SER A 5 -6.63 -24.90 0.90
N ASN A 6 -5.84 -25.26 1.92
CA ASN A 6 -5.96 -26.55 2.60
C ASN A 6 -7.30 -26.71 3.32
N LEU A 7 -7.75 -25.67 4.03
CA LEU A 7 -9.07 -25.64 4.66
C LEU A 7 -10.18 -25.90 3.64
N GLU A 8 -10.17 -25.17 2.52
CA GLU A 8 -11.16 -25.36 1.45
C GLU A 8 -11.15 -26.78 0.87
N LYS A 9 -9.95 -27.33 0.62
CA LYS A 9 -9.77 -28.71 0.15
C LYS A 9 -10.35 -29.72 1.14
N TYR A 10 -10.11 -29.54 2.44
CA TYR A 10 -10.65 -30.43 3.48
C TYR A 10 -12.16 -30.29 3.62
N CYS A 11 -12.71 -29.07 3.57
CA CYS A 11 -14.15 -28.86 3.55
C CYS A 11 -14.81 -29.59 2.37
N ARG A 12 -14.25 -29.48 1.16
CA ARG A 12 -14.78 -30.18 -0.02
C ARG A 12 -14.71 -31.70 0.11
N LYS A 13 -13.59 -32.23 0.61
CA LYS A 13 -13.45 -33.67 0.84
C LYS A 13 -14.46 -34.19 1.86
N LEU A 14 -14.56 -33.55 3.02
CA LEU A 14 -15.44 -34.00 4.10
C LEU A 14 -16.92 -33.82 3.77
N SER A 15 -17.28 -32.73 3.07
CA SER A 15 -18.66 -32.48 2.65
C SER A 15 -19.08 -33.27 1.40
N GLN A 16 -18.20 -34.12 0.84
CA GLN A 16 -18.40 -34.76 -0.46
C GLN A 16 -18.83 -33.74 -1.51
N ASN A 17 -17.99 -32.75 -1.81
CA ASN A 17 -18.29 -31.67 -2.75
C ASN A 17 -19.59 -30.90 -2.44
N ASN A 18 -19.85 -30.65 -1.16
CA ASN A 18 -20.99 -29.91 -0.63
C ASN A 18 -22.34 -30.65 -0.65
N HIS A 19 -22.35 -31.97 -0.85
CA HIS A 19 -23.54 -32.80 -0.67
C HIS A 19 -23.94 -32.91 0.80
N LEU A 20 -22.97 -32.98 1.71
CA LEU A 20 -23.19 -33.11 3.15
C LEU A 20 -22.97 -31.80 3.90
N ASN A 21 -23.70 -31.62 5.00
CA ASN A 21 -23.44 -30.56 5.95
C ASN A 21 -22.25 -30.95 6.84
N ILE A 22 -21.34 -30.00 7.03
CA ILE A 22 -20.18 -30.17 7.92
C ILE A 22 -20.05 -28.93 8.82
N PHE A 23 -19.38 -29.14 9.94
CA PHE A 23 -19.11 -28.15 10.96
C PHE A 23 -17.62 -27.91 11.09
N ALA A 24 -17.25 -26.69 11.41
CA ALA A 24 -15.89 -26.29 11.70
C ALA A 24 -15.84 -25.73 13.12
N LEU A 25 -15.04 -26.36 13.96
CA LEU A 25 -14.59 -25.83 15.25
C LEU A 25 -13.35 -25.00 15.00
N LYS A 26 -13.44 -23.70 15.24
CA LYS A 26 -12.31 -22.79 15.24
C LYS A 26 -11.91 -22.47 16.67
N CYS A 27 -10.62 -22.54 16.95
CA CYS A 27 -10.02 -22.18 18.22
C CYS A 27 -8.79 -21.28 18.00
N ASP A 28 -8.48 -20.50 19.02
CA ASP A 28 -7.36 -19.54 19.08
C ASP A 28 -6.74 -19.64 20.47
N VAL A 29 -5.40 -19.67 20.54
CA VAL A 29 -4.68 -19.72 21.82
C VAL A 29 -4.57 -18.32 22.42
N LYS A 30 -4.95 -18.17 23.69
CA LYS A 30 -5.00 -16.88 24.38
C LYS A 30 -3.59 -16.29 24.57
N ASN A 31 -3.40 -15.06 24.09
CA ASN A 31 -2.17 -14.27 24.24
C ASN A 31 -0.91 -15.10 23.91
N PHE A 32 -0.97 -15.92 22.87
CA PHE A 32 -0.05 -17.02 22.66
C PHE A 32 1.44 -16.65 22.83
N PHE A 33 1.94 -15.65 22.10
CA PHE A 33 3.36 -15.25 22.20
C PHE A 33 3.77 -14.77 23.59
N ASP A 34 2.87 -14.16 24.35
CA ASP A 34 3.13 -13.71 25.72
C ASP A 34 3.06 -14.87 26.72
N SER A 35 2.29 -15.92 26.39
CA SER A 35 2.02 -17.06 27.27
C SER A 35 3.01 -18.22 27.11
N ILE A 36 3.89 -18.19 26.09
CA ILE A 36 4.87 -19.26 25.87
C ILE A 36 5.82 -19.38 27.06
N ASP A 37 5.91 -20.58 27.62
CA ASP A 37 6.84 -20.92 28.68
C ASP A 37 8.22 -21.20 28.08
N GLN A 38 9.21 -20.41 28.49
CA GLN A 38 10.55 -20.48 27.93
C GLN A 38 11.26 -21.78 28.29
N SER A 39 10.99 -22.31 29.49
CA SER A 39 11.58 -23.57 29.95
C SER A 39 11.05 -24.76 29.16
N ILE A 40 9.74 -24.78 28.90
CA ILE A 40 9.12 -25.81 28.06
C ILE A 40 9.67 -25.72 26.62
N LEU A 41 9.76 -24.51 26.06
CA LEU A 41 10.27 -24.31 24.70
C LEU A 41 11.72 -24.80 24.58
N LEU A 42 12.59 -24.43 25.53
CA LEU A 42 13.98 -24.88 25.55
C LEU A 42 14.09 -26.39 25.68
N LYS A 43 13.22 -27.02 26.49
CA LYS A 43 13.17 -28.48 26.62
C LYS A 43 12.80 -29.14 25.28
N ILE A 44 11.78 -28.63 24.59
CA ILE A 44 11.37 -29.17 23.27
C ILE A 44 12.53 -29.05 22.27
N ILE A 45 13.21 -27.91 22.22
CA ILE A 45 14.33 -27.69 21.29
C ILE A 45 15.50 -28.63 21.61
N LYS A 46 15.85 -28.80 22.90
CA LYS A 46 16.94 -29.68 23.34
C LYS A 46 16.70 -31.17 23.02
N ASN A 47 15.45 -31.58 22.85
CA ASN A 47 15.14 -32.96 22.45
C ASN A 47 15.50 -33.24 20.98
N GLU A 48 15.60 -32.21 20.14
CA GLU A 48 15.79 -32.33 18.69
C GLU A 48 17.16 -31.79 18.22
N VAL A 49 17.84 -30.98 19.05
CA VAL A 49 19.10 -30.32 18.71
C VAL A 49 20.16 -30.67 19.74
N GLU A 50 21.21 -31.36 19.29
CA GLU A 50 22.33 -31.81 20.13
C GLU A 50 23.48 -30.79 20.23
N ASP A 51 23.59 -29.84 19.30
CA ASP A 51 24.68 -28.86 19.26
C ASP A 51 24.61 -27.86 20.42
N GLU A 52 25.60 -27.92 21.31
CA GLU A 52 25.67 -27.09 22.51
C GLU A 52 25.79 -25.58 22.21
N ASN A 53 26.49 -25.20 21.15
CA ASN A 53 26.65 -23.79 20.76
C ASN A 53 25.34 -23.22 20.23
N ALA A 54 24.61 -24.01 19.43
CA ALA A 54 23.30 -23.63 18.92
C ALA A 54 22.30 -23.48 20.07
N ILE A 55 22.27 -24.43 21.02
CA ILE A 55 21.41 -24.36 22.21
C ILE A 55 21.75 -23.14 23.06
N TRP A 56 23.04 -22.87 23.30
CA TRP A 56 23.49 -21.69 24.03
C TRP A 56 22.99 -20.40 23.37
N LEU A 57 23.11 -20.28 22.05
CA LEU A 57 22.66 -19.10 21.31
C LEU A 57 21.13 -18.95 21.37
N ILE A 58 20.38 -20.03 21.17
CA ILE A 58 18.91 -20.05 21.25
C ILE A 58 18.46 -19.61 22.65
N GLN A 59 19.12 -20.12 23.70
CA GLN A 59 18.83 -19.71 25.08
C GLN A 59 19.08 -18.22 25.29
N LYS A 60 20.19 -17.67 24.77
CA LYS A 60 20.44 -16.22 24.83
C LYS A 60 19.35 -15.41 24.13
N ILE A 61 18.87 -15.88 22.98
CA ILE A 61 17.79 -15.20 22.23
C ILE A 61 16.48 -15.24 23.01
N ILE A 62 16.08 -16.40 23.55
CA ILE A 62 14.80 -16.54 24.26
C ILE A 62 14.79 -15.71 25.55
N VAL A 63 15.85 -15.80 26.36
CA VAL A 63 15.95 -15.08 27.64
C VAL A 63 16.14 -13.57 27.45
N SER A 64 16.57 -13.12 26.26
CA SER A 64 16.70 -11.68 25.98
C SER A 64 15.37 -10.92 26.00
N PHE A 65 14.24 -11.63 26.04
CA PHE A 65 12.91 -11.04 26.10
C PHE A 65 12.04 -11.78 27.11
N GLU A 66 11.57 -11.08 28.13
CA GLU A 66 10.57 -11.58 29.06
C GLU A 66 9.42 -10.59 29.18
N LYS A 67 8.19 -11.09 29.09
CA LYS A 67 6.98 -10.28 29.33
C LYS A 67 6.50 -10.43 30.77
N SER A 68 6.63 -11.64 31.29
CA SER A 68 6.46 -12.00 32.69
C SER A 68 7.51 -13.06 33.02
N LYS A 69 7.79 -13.26 34.31
CA LYS A 69 8.80 -14.22 34.78
C LYS A 69 8.74 -15.55 33.99
N ASP A 70 9.84 -15.89 33.32
CA ASP A 70 10.05 -17.10 32.51
C ASP A 70 9.09 -17.30 31.31
N LYS A 71 8.38 -16.24 30.88
CA LYS A 71 7.39 -16.30 29.79
C LYS A 71 7.52 -15.19 28.77
N GLY A 72 7.24 -15.59 27.54
CA GLY A 72 7.09 -14.69 26.40
C GLY A 72 8.13 -14.90 25.32
N LEU A 73 7.78 -14.49 24.11
CA LEU A 73 8.68 -14.38 22.96
C LEU A 73 8.55 -13.01 22.28
N PRO A 74 9.64 -12.46 21.73
CA PRO A 74 9.61 -11.14 21.13
C PRO A 74 8.73 -11.13 19.88
N LEU A 75 7.78 -10.19 19.79
CA LEU A 75 6.90 -10.06 18.62
C LEU A 75 7.64 -9.41 17.45
N GLY A 76 7.50 -9.96 16.24
CA GLY A 76 8.01 -9.35 15.01
C GLY A 76 9.37 -9.86 14.51
N ASN A 77 10.02 -10.78 15.23
CA ASN A 77 11.21 -11.49 14.75
C ASN A 77 10.84 -12.80 14.03
N VAL A 78 11.59 -13.16 12.98
CA VAL A 78 11.45 -14.43 12.25
C VAL A 78 11.66 -15.63 13.18
N THR A 79 12.58 -15.51 14.15
CA THR A 79 12.87 -16.57 15.13
C THR A 79 11.65 -16.92 15.98
N SER A 80 10.88 -15.92 16.43
CA SER A 80 9.68 -16.15 17.22
C SER A 80 8.60 -16.91 16.46
N GLN A 81 8.48 -16.69 15.15
CA GLN A 81 7.56 -17.47 14.31
C GLN A 81 8.00 -18.93 14.21
N LEU A 82 9.30 -19.19 14.07
CA LEU A 82 9.84 -20.55 14.06
C LEU A 82 9.62 -21.24 15.40
N PHE A 83 10.02 -20.61 16.51
CA PHE A 83 9.83 -21.16 17.86
C PHE A 83 8.36 -21.43 18.15
N SER A 84 7.45 -20.57 17.69
CA SER A 84 6.02 -20.80 17.85
C SER A 84 5.51 -22.06 17.14
N ASN A 85 6.07 -22.39 15.97
CA ASN A 85 5.72 -23.59 15.22
C ASN A 85 6.30 -24.85 15.87
N ILE A 86 7.52 -24.76 16.40
CA ILE A 86 8.15 -25.84 17.18
C ILE A 86 7.32 -26.11 18.43
N TYR A 87 6.97 -25.08 19.20
CA TYR A 87 6.19 -25.22 20.43
C TYR A 87 4.83 -25.87 20.21
N LEU A 88 4.09 -25.44 19.18
CA LEU A 88 2.77 -25.98 18.86
C LEU A 88 2.82 -27.26 18.00
N ASN A 89 4.00 -27.74 17.61
CA ASN A 89 4.11 -29.07 17.00
C ASN A 89 3.63 -30.16 17.96
N GLU A 90 3.85 -29.99 19.27
CA GLU A 90 3.31 -30.90 20.30
C GLU A 90 1.78 -31.04 20.22
N LEU A 91 1.08 -29.93 19.98
CA LEU A 91 -0.37 -29.94 19.74
C LEU A 91 -0.70 -30.68 18.43
N ASP A 92 0.05 -30.43 17.36
CA ASP A 92 -0.17 -31.12 16.08
C ASP A 92 -0.01 -32.64 16.24
N GLN A 93 1.03 -33.08 16.95
CA GLN A 93 1.32 -34.48 17.23
C GLN A 93 0.18 -35.11 18.04
N PHE A 94 -0.28 -34.44 19.09
CA PHE A 94 -1.41 -34.88 19.89
C PHE A 94 -2.69 -35.04 19.04
N VAL A 95 -3.04 -34.02 18.24
CA VAL A 95 -4.24 -34.04 17.41
C VAL A 95 -4.18 -35.10 16.31
N LYS A 96 -3.01 -35.32 15.70
CA LYS A 96 -2.84 -36.25 14.58
C LYS A 96 -2.65 -37.70 15.01
N HIS A 97 -1.89 -37.96 16.06
CA HIS A 97 -1.50 -39.32 16.44
C HIS A 97 -2.34 -39.87 17.60
N LYS A 98 -2.71 -39.03 18.58
CA LYS A 98 -3.55 -39.46 19.71
C LYS A 98 -5.03 -39.34 19.37
N LEU A 99 -5.50 -38.15 18.97
CA LEU A 99 -6.90 -37.94 18.62
C LEU A 99 -7.28 -38.43 17.21
N LYS A 100 -6.29 -38.71 16.36
CA LYS A 100 -6.46 -39.22 14.98
C LYS A 100 -7.36 -38.34 14.10
N ILE A 101 -7.32 -37.02 14.31
CA ILE A 101 -8.17 -36.07 13.58
C ILE A 101 -7.59 -35.81 12.19
N LYS A 102 -8.27 -36.36 11.17
CA LYS A 102 -7.88 -36.25 9.77
C LYS A 102 -7.93 -34.80 9.26
N TYR A 103 -9.03 -34.10 9.51
CA TYR A 103 -9.31 -32.77 8.95
C TYR A 103 -8.99 -31.65 9.94
N TYR A 104 -7.71 -31.49 10.22
CA TYR A 104 -7.15 -30.45 11.09
C TYR A 104 -6.25 -29.50 10.30
N VAL A 105 -6.40 -28.20 10.51
CA VAL A 105 -5.58 -27.14 9.90
C VAL A 105 -5.16 -26.15 10.98
N ARG A 106 -3.86 -25.93 11.15
CA ARG A 106 -3.29 -24.90 12.03
C ARG A 106 -2.54 -23.85 11.23
N TYR A 107 -2.56 -22.62 11.73
CA TYR A 107 -1.67 -21.56 11.31
C TYR A 107 -1.30 -20.72 12.53
N CYS A 108 -0.05 -20.82 12.97
CA CYS A 108 0.40 -20.26 14.25
C CYS A 108 -0.49 -20.76 15.40
N ASP A 109 -1.15 -19.84 16.10
CA ASP A 109 -2.07 -20.02 17.25
C ASP A 109 -3.53 -20.29 16.87
N ASP A 110 -3.90 -19.99 15.62
CA ASP A 110 -5.24 -20.19 15.07
C ASP A 110 -5.34 -21.62 14.48
N PHE A 111 -6.32 -22.42 14.89
CA PHE A 111 -6.55 -23.74 14.29
C PHE A 111 -8.03 -24.08 14.10
N ILE A 112 -8.28 -25.01 13.16
CA ILE A 112 -9.60 -25.47 12.76
C ILE A 112 -9.62 -26.99 12.71
N VAL A 113 -10.66 -27.57 13.32
CA VAL A 113 -11.06 -28.97 13.16
C VAL A 113 -12.38 -29.03 12.40
N LEU A 114 -12.47 -29.89 11.39
CA LEU A 114 -13.70 -30.15 10.65
C LEU A 114 -14.32 -31.49 11.06
N SER A 115 -15.64 -31.50 11.20
CA SER A 115 -16.43 -32.70 11.52
C SER A 115 -17.74 -32.72 10.74
N SER A 116 -18.26 -33.91 10.43
CA SER A 116 -19.64 -34.10 9.93
C SER A 116 -20.67 -33.89 11.03
N GLU A 117 -20.28 -34.11 12.29
CA GLU A 117 -21.15 -34.01 13.45
C GLU A 117 -20.81 -32.78 14.29
N LYS A 118 -21.85 -32.10 14.78
CA LYS A 118 -21.69 -30.96 15.70
C LYS A 118 -21.43 -31.43 17.13
N ASN A 119 -22.03 -32.55 17.51
CA ASN A 119 -21.92 -33.13 18.85
C ASN A 119 -20.46 -33.54 19.09
N GLY A 120 -19.97 -33.34 20.32
CA GLY A 120 -18.58 -33.63 20.68
C GLY A 120 -17.54 -32.58 20.27
N LEU A 121 -17.87 -31.56 19.45
CA LEU A 121 -16.89 -30.51 19.12
C LEU A 121 -16.51 -29.63 20.33
N ILE A 122 -17.42 -29.46 21.28
CA ILE A 122 -17.14 -28.72 22.52
C ILE A 122 -16.22 -29.54 23.43
N GLU A 123 -16.55 -30.81 23.67
CA GLU A 123 -15.73 -31.75 24.43
C GLU A 123 -14.32 -31.90 23.82
N LEU A 124 -14.23 -31.91 22.48
CA LEU A 124 -12.95 -31.88 21.79
C LEU A 124 -12.15 -30.61 22.09
N ALA A 125 -12.80 -29.44 22.10
CA ALA A 125 -12.14 -28.19 22.46
C ALA A 125 -11.64 -28.21 23.90
N GLU A 126 -12.40 -28.77 24.83
CA GLU A 126 -12.02 -28.95 26.24
C GLU A 126 -10.86 -29.92 26.40
N THR A 127 -10.86 -31.02 25.64
CA THR A 127 -9.76 -32.00 25.61
C THR A 127 -8.47 -31.35 25.12
N ILE A 128 -8.56 -30.57 24.03
CA ILE A 128 -7.41 -29.80 23.50
C ILE A 128 -6.96 -28.73 24.51
N ASN A 129 -7.89 -28.03 25.17
CA ASN A 129 -7.56 -27.03 26.18
C ASN A 129 -6.84 -27.65 27.40
N SER A 130 -7.27 -28.84 27.83
CA SER A 130 -6.65 -29.58 28.93
C SER A 130 -5.23 -30.02 28.56
N PHE A 131 -5.01 -30.52 27.35
CA PHE A 131 -3.67 -30.81 26.83
C PHE A 131 -2.79 -29.56 26.81
N LEU A 132 -3.30 -28.44 26.27
CA LEU A 132 -2.56 -27.17 26.23
C LEU A 132 -2.15 -26.69 27.63
N GLY A 133 -3.06 -26.80 28.61
CA GLY A 133 -2.77 -26.42 29.99
C GLY A 133 -1.73 -27.31 30.64
N ASN A 134 -1.92 -28.63 30.56
CA ASN A 134 -1.09 -29.61 31.27
C ASN A 134 0.31 -29.78 30.66
N ASN A 135 0.43 -29.71 29.34
CA ASN A 135 1.68 -30.01 28.64
C ASN A 135 2.45 -28.76 28.20
N LEU A 136 1.74 -27.67 27.92
CA LEU A 136 2.31 -26.48 27.30
C LEU A 136 2.09 -25.19 28.10
N GLY A 137 1.39 -25.23 29.25
CA GLY A 137 1.08 -24.02 30.03
C GLY A 137 0.25 -22.98 29.27
N LEU A 138 -0.48 -23.41 28.23
CA LEU A 138 -1.29 -22.56 27.35
C LEU A 138 -2.79 -22.75 27.64
N SER A 139 -3.61 -21.84 27.13
CA SER A 139 -5.07 -21.95 27.22
C SER A 139 -5.73 -21.43 25.95
N LEU A 140 -6.89 -21.99 25.60
CA LEU A 140 -7.73 -21.48 24.53
C LEU A 140 -8.43 -20.20 24.96
N HIS A 141 -8.62 -19.29 23.99
CA HIS A 141 -9.35 -18.06 24.22
C HIS A 141 -10.87 -18.35 24.24
N PRO A 142 -11.57 -18.21 25.39
CA PRO A 142 -12.96 -18.65 25.53
C PRO A 142 -13.91 -17.95 24.54
N GLY A 143 -13.75 -16.63 24.36
CA GLY A 143 -14.55 -15.85 23.40
C GLY A 143 -14.21 -16.07 21.92
N LYS A 144 -13.26 -16.95 21.59
CA LYS A 144 -12.85 -17.25 20.20
C LYS A 144 -13.00 -18.74 19.85
N ILE A 145 -13.60 -19.53 20.73
CA ILE A 145 -14.05 -20.88 20.40
C ILE A 145 -15.36 -20.73 19.61
N VAL A 146 -15.32 -21.03 18.32
CA VAL A 146 -16.45 -20.78 17.42
C VAL A 146 -16.75 -22.02 16.59
N ILE A 147 -18.00 -22.50 16.67
CA ILE A 147 -18.51 -23.56 15.79
C ILE A 147 -19.37 -22.94 14.69
N ARG A 148 -19.06 -23.22 13.43
CA ARG A 148 -19.88 -22.79 12.28
C ARG A 148 -20.15 -23.90 11.29
N LYS A 149 -21.29 -23.81 10.60
CA LYS A 149 -21.57 -24.66 9.44
C LYS A 149 -20.76 -24.17 8.25
N TRP A 150 -20.25 -25.09 7.43
CA TRP A 150 -19.52 -24.74 6.20
C TRP A 150 -20.30 -23.81 5.27
N ARG A 151 -21.61 -24.03 5.12
CA ARG A 151 -22.50 -23.19 4.30
C ARG A 151 -22.62 -21.74 4.80
N GLN A 152 -22.41 -21.49 6.10
CA GLN A 152 -22.43 -20.14 6.69
C GLN A 152 -21.11 -19.39 6.45
N GLY A 153 -20.09 -20.09 5.97
CA GLY A 153 -18.74 -19.56 5.78
C GLY A 153 -17.88 -19.72 7.03
N ILE A 154 -16.67 -20.23 6.81
CA ILE A 154 -15.65 -20.41 7.84
C ILE A 154 -14.63 -19.28 7.73
N ASP A 155 -14.44 -18.57 8.84
CA ASP A 155 -13.55 -17.43 8.92
C ASP A 155 -12.13 -17.82 9.39
N PHE A 156 -11.15 -17.71 8.50
CA PHE A 156 -9.78 -18.13 8.74
C PHE A 156 -8.76 -17.21 8.05
N LEU A 157 -7.77 -16.72 8.79
CA LEU A 157 -6.64 -15.93 8.27
C LEU A 157 -7.03 -14.73 7.40
N GLY A 158 -8.09 -14.03 7.79
CA GLY A 158 -8.59 -12.84 7.10
C GLY A 158 -9.52 -13.12 5.91
N TYR A 159 -9.84 -14.39 5.65
CA TYR A 159 -10.76 -14.83 4.59
C TYR A 159 -11.96 -15.57 5.16
N VAL A 160 -13.10 -15.47 4.48
CA VAL A 160 -14.28 -16.30 4.75
C VAL A 160 -14.46 -17.24 3.58
N THR A 161 -14.34 -18.54 3.83
CA THR A 161 -14.43 -19.57 2.80
C THR A 161 -15.79 -20.26 2.86
N MET A 162 -16.42 -20.45 1.71
CA MET A 162 -17.76 -21.03 1.51
C MET A 162 -17.70 -22.06 0.35
N PRO A 163 -18.71 -22.92 0.15
CA PRO A 163 -18.75 -23.94 -0.90
C PRO A 163 -18.20 -23.55 -2.29
N TYR A 164 -18.63 -22.39 -2.80
CA TYR A 164 -18.36 -21.96 -4.18
C TYR A 164 -17.53 -20.68 -4.29
N ARG A 165 -17.13 -20.10 -3.16
CA ARG A 165 -16.40 -18.84 -3.16
C ARG A 165 -15.60 -18.65 -1.88
N ARG A 166 -14.56 -17.85 -2.00
CA ARG A 166 -13.80 -17.33 -0.87
C ARG A 166 -13.80 -15.83 -0.96
N VAL A 167 -14.19 -15.16 0.11
CA VAL A 167 -14.25 -13.70 0.16
C VAL A 167 -13.37 -13.16 1.27
N LEU A 168 -13.05 -11.88 1.22
CA LEU A 168 -12.32 -11.22 2.29
C LEU A 168 -13.22 -11.04 3.52
N ARG A 169 -12.69 -11.25 4.73
CA ARG A 169 -13.40 -10.99 5.99
C ARG A 169 -13.82 -9.52 6.04
N THR A 170 -15.06 -9.23 6.46
CA THR A 170 -15.60 -7.86 6.51
C THR A 170 -14.71 -6.89 7.27
N LYS A 171 -14.18 -7.29 8.44
CA LYS A 171 -13.24 -6.48 9.23
C LYS A 171 -11.97 -6.13 8.44
N THR A 172 -11.41 -7.11 7.73
CA THR A 172 -10.23 -6.91 6.88
C THR A 172 -10.56 -5.96 5.73
N LYS A 173 -11.68 -6.18 5.03
CA LYS A 173 -12.15 -5.30 3.95
C LYS A 173 -12.28 -3.85 4.41
N ASN A 174 -12.94 -3.59 5.54
CA ASN A 174 -13.14 -2.24 6.05
C ASN A 174 -11.80 -1.59 6.43
N ARG A 175 -10.88 -2.34 7.03
CA ARG A 175 -9.52 -1.86 7.32
C ARG A 175 -8.74 -1.48 6.06
N ILE A 176 -8.93 -2.19 4.96
CA ILE A 176 -8.29 -1.83 3.68
C ILE A 176 -8.83 -0.49 3.20
N PHE A 177 -10.16 -0.33 3.14
CA PHE A 177 -10.76 0.92 2.66
C PHE A 177 -10.41 2.15 3.51
N THR A 178 -10.18 1.98 4.82
CA THR A 178 -9.79 3.09 5.70
C THR A 178 -8.32 3.44 5.68
N LYS A 179 -7.43 2.50 5.31
CA LYS A 179 -5.98 2.69 5.37
C LYS A 179 -5.30 2.78 4.02
N ILE A 180 -6.04 2.66 2.93
CA ILE A 180 -5.44 2.58 1.60
C ILE A 180 -4.78 3.90 1.18
N ASN A 181 -3.61 3.76 0.58
CA ASN A 181 -2.87 4.82 -0.11
C ASN A 181 -2.00 4.20 -1.21
N ASP A 182 -1.38 5.05 -2.03
CA ASP A 182 -0.53 4.62 -3.13
C ASP A 182 0.70 3.80 -2.68
N LYS A 183 1.18 3.95 -1.43
CA LYS A 183 2.34 3.21 -0.90
C LYS A 183 2.02 1.76 -0.51
N ASN A 184 0.80 1.50 -0.04
CA ASN A 184 0.41 0.18 0.49
C ASN A 184 -0.55 -0.61 -0.41
N ILE A 185 -0.99 -0.02 -1.53
CA ILE A 185 -1.93 -0.66 -2.45
C ILE A 185 -1.43 -2.04 -2.90
N GLN A 186 -0.15 -2.18 -3.21
CA GLN A 186 0.41 -3.44 -3.70
C GLN A 186 0.29 -4.58 -2.66
N SER A 187 0.44 -4.26 -1.38
CA SER A 187 0.22 -5.21 -0.29
C SER A 187 -1.24 -5.68 -0.25
N TYR A 188 -2.20 -4.77 -0.43
CA TYR A 188 -3.62 -5.11 -0.47
C TYR A 188 -4.01 -5.88 -1.73
N LEU A 189 -3.46 -5.54 -2.89
CA LEU A 189 -3.64 -6.30 -4.13
C LEU A 189 -3.12 -7.74 -3.96
N GLY A 190 -1.99 -7.94 -3.29
CA GLY A 190 -1.47 -9.26 -2.95
C GLY A 190 -2.43 -10.11 -2.12
N ILE A 191 -3.12 -9.50 -1.14
CA ILE A 191 -4.14 -10.19 -0.33
C ILE A 191 -5.35 -10.61 -1.18
N LEU A 192 -5.79 -9.73 -2.10
CA LEU A 192 -6.97 -9.96 -2.93
C LEU A 192 -6.77 -11.10 -3.95
N LYS A 193 -5.53 -11.37 -4.39
CA LYS A 193 -5.18 -12.52 -5.26
C LYS A 193 -5.62 -13.87 -4.71
N HIS A 194 -5.92 -13.95 -3.41
CA HIS A 194 -6.29 -15.20 -2.76
C HIS A 194 -7.78 -15.34 -2.49
N CYS A 195 -8.63 -14.45 -3.03
CA CYS A 195 -10.08 -14.48 -2.86
C CYS A 195 -10.82 -13.95 -4.09
N ASN A 196 -12.13 -14.11 -4.13
CA ASN A 196 -13.03 -13.49 -5.10
C ASN A 196 -13.20 -11.99 -4.76
N GLY A 197 -12.17 -11.19 -5.09
CA GLY A 197 -12.03 -9.80 -4.66
C GLY A 197 -12.20 -8.73 -5.74
N TYR A 198 -12.54 -9.08 -6.98
CA TYR A 198 -12.50 -8.16 -8.14
C TYR A 198 -13.17 -6.80 -7.93
N LYS A 199 -14.39 -6.77 -7.38
CA LYS A 199 -15.09 -5.50 -7.09
C LYS A 199 -14.35 -4.64 -6.07
N ILE A 200 -13.72 -5.27 -5.07
CA ILE A 200 -12.95 -4.58 -4.04
C ILE A 200 -11.67 -4.00 -4.65
N GLU A 201 -10.98 -4.78 -5.49
CA GLU A 201 -9.79 -4.35 -6.23
C GLU A 201 -10.06 -3.10 -7.08
N GLN A 202 -11.15 -3.12 -7.86
CA GLN A 202 -11.53 -1.97 -8.70
C GLN A 202 -11.85 -0.72 -7.87
N ASN A 203 -12.49 -0.87 -6.71
CA ASN A 203 -12.77 0.26 -5.82
C ASN A 203 -11.48 0.82 -5.21
N ILE A 204 -10.60 -0.06 -4.74
CA ILE A 204 -9.29 0.30 -4.18
C ILE A 204 -8.46 1.10 -5.17
N LEU A 205 -8.37 0.64 -6.42
CA LEU A 205 -7.60 1.34 -7.46
C LEU A 205 -8.14 2.76 -7.69
N LYS A 206 -9.46 2.96 -7.60
CA LYS A 206 -10.10 4.27 -7.74
C LYS A 206 -9.92 5.20 -6.54
N MET A 207 -9.62 4.66 -5.35
CA MET A 207 -9.50 5.43 -4.10
C MET A 207 -8.08 5.98 -3.86
N THR A 208 -7.13 5.65 -4.72
CA THR A 208 -5.77 6.21 -4.66
C THR A 208 -5.68 7.54 -5.39
N LYS A 209 -4.64 8.34 -5.10
CA LYS A 209 -4.41 9.57 -5.86
C LYS A 209 -4.18 9.26 -7.35
N ALA A 210 -3.51 8.15 -7.67
CA ALA A 210 -3.37 7.67 -9.04
C ALA A 210 -4.74 7.45 -9.72
N GLY A 211 -5.66 6.77 -9.02
CA GLY A 211 -7.02 6.53 -9.51
C GLY A 211 -7.84 7.80 -9.68
N GLU A 212 -7.74 8.74 -8.74
CA GLU A 212 -8.39 10.05 -8.84
C GLU A 212 -7.85 10.87 -10.03
N LEU A 213 -6.54 10.84 -10.25
CA LEU A 213 -5.91 11.50 -11.41
C LEU A 213 -6.36 10.86 -12.73
N GLU A 214 -6.48 9.53 -12.79
CA GLU A 214 -6.97 8.83 -13.97
C GLU A 214 -8.45 9.17 -14.27
N ASN A 215 -9.30 9.25 -13.23
CA ASN A 215 -10.67 9.71 -13.39
C ASN A 215 -10.73 11.17 -13.88
N LEU A 216 -9.85 12.03 -13.36
CA LEU A 216 -9.75 13.42 -13.80
C LEU A 216 -9.27 13.53 -15.25
N LYS A 217 -8.32 12.69 -15.67
CA LYS A 217 -7.87 12.61 -17.06
C LYS A 217 -9.02 12.26 -17.99
N ARG A 218 -9.80 11.21 -17.68
CA ARG A 218 -10.98 10.81 -18.47
C ARG A 218 -12.03 11.92 -18.56
N ALA A 219 -12.25 12.66 -17.47
CA ALA A 219 -13.16 13.79 -17.47
C ALA A 219 -12.70 14.89 -18.46
N ILE A 220 -11.40 15.20 -18.51
CA ILE A 220 -10.82 16.16 -19.47
C ILE A 220 -10.89 15.64 -20.91
N GLU A 221 -10.67 14.34 -21.11
CA GLU A 221 -10.79 13.71 -22.43
C GLU A 221 -12.22 13.72 -22.96
N ALA A 222 -13.23 13.63 -22.08
CA ALA A 222 -14.64 13.66 -22.46
C ALA A 222 -15.21 15.08 -22.62
N ASP A 223 -14.57 16.10 -22.04
CA ASP A 223 -15.05 17.47 -22.06
C ASP A 223 -14.76 18.16 -23.41
N LYS A 224 -15.75 18.11 -24.31
CA LYS A 224 -15.72 18.72 -25.64
C LYS A 224 -15.82 20.25 -25.62
N SER A 225 -16.16 20.86 -24.47
CA SER A 225 -16.26 22.32 -24.35
C SER A 225 -14.89 23.01 -24.22
N LEU A 226 -13.85 22.23 -23.91
CA LEU A 226 -12.49 22.73 -23.76
C LEU A 226 -11.93 23.23 -25.10
N SER A 227 -11.33 24.41 -25.06
CA SER A 227 -10.55 24.96 -26.18
C SER A 227 -9.49 23.97 -26.65
N LEU A 228 -9.25 23.89 -27.96
CA LEU A 228 -8.28 22.99 -28.61
C LEU A 228 -8.66 21.50 -28.58
N TYR A 229 -9.86 21.15 -28.13
CA TYR A 229 -10.40 19.80 -28.29
C TYR A 229 -10.43 19.40 -29.78
N GLY A 230 -10.04 18.16 -30.10
CA GLY A 230 -9.98 17.65 -31.47
C GLY A 230 -8.80 18.16 -32.32
N ALA A 231 -8.25 19.35 -32.02
CA ALA A 231 -7.14 19.94 -32.78
C ALA A 231 -5.74 19.43 -32.33
N ALA A 232 -5.63 18.94 -31.09
CA ALA A 232 -4.37 18.50 -30.49
C ALA A 232 -4.64 17.38 -29.47
N ASN A 233 -3.64 16.53 -29.20
CA ASN A 233 -3.72 15.46 -28.23
C ASN A 233 -3.66 15.98 -26.79
N LEU A 234 -4.22 15.20 -25.86
CA LEU A 234 -4.18 15.54 -24.44
C LEU A 234 -2.80 15.20 -23.87
N VAL A 235 -2.19 16.20 -23.21
CA VAL A 235 -1.00 16.04 -22.38
C VAL A 235 -1.39 16.37 -20.96
N PHE A 236 -1.87 15.36 -20.23
CA PHE A 236 -2.47 15.51 -18.91
C PHE A 236 -1.47 15.93 -17.82
N GLY A 237 -0.28 15.32 -17.85
CA GLY A 237 0.70 15.36 -16.77
C GLY A 237 1.24 13.96 -16.51
N GLU A 238 2.43 13.87 -15.93
CA GLU A 238 3.05 12.59 -15.57
C GLU A 238 3.89 12.74 -14.30
N GLY A 239 4.14 11.62 -13.61
CA GLY A 239 5.00 11.57 -12.42
C GLY A 239 4.29 10.94 -11.22
N ASN A 240 4.88 11.10 -10.03
CA ASN A 240 4.37 10.53 -8.79
C ASN A 240 3.07 11.22 -8.33
N PRO A 241 1.94 10.50 -8.15
CA PRO A 241 0.72 11.05 -7.55
C PRO A 241 0.90 11.59 -6.13
N GLU A 242 1.93 11.11 -5.41
CA GLU A 242 2.34 11.55 -4.07
C GLU A 242 3.52 12.54 -4.11
N ALA A 243 3.79 13.17 -5.25
CA ALA A 243 4.90 14.11 -5.37
C ALA A 243 4.78 15.28 -4.40
N GLU A 244 5.84 15.53 -3.63
CA GLU A 244 5.91 16.71 -2.75
C GLU A 244 6.21 17.99 -3.54
N VAL A 245 6.76 17.87 -4.76
CA VAL A 245 7.04 18.97 -5.67
C VAL A 245 6.36 18.76 -7.01
N MET A 246 5.60 19.76 -7.43
CA MET A 246 4.88 19.77 -8.70
C MET A 246 5.38 20.88 -9.61
N PHE A 247 5.84 20.54 -10.81
CA PHE A 247 6.24 21.50 -11.83
C PHE A 247 5.10 21.78 -12.79
N ILE A 248 4.85 23.05 -13.07
CA ILE A 248 3.73 23.48 -13.93
C ILE A 248 4.29 24.39 -15.01
N GLY A 249 4.26 23.92 -16.26
CA GLY A 249 4.53 24.76 -17.43
C GLY A 249 3.29 25.43 -17.98
N GLU A 250 3.44 26.02 -19.17
CA GLU A 250 2.41 26.82 -19.83
C GLU A 250 1.45 25.96 -20.67
N ALA A 251 1.97 25.33 -21.73
CA ALA A 251 1.23 24.50 -22.66
C ALA A 251 2.17 23.46 -23.33
N PRO A 252 1.64 22.37 -23.92
CA PRO A 252 2.45 21.38 -24.60
C PRO A 252 3.01 21.89 -25.93
N GLY A 253 4.24 21.50 -26.26
CA GLY A 253 4.87 21.72 -27.56
C GLY A 253 4.57 20.61 -28.59
N PHE A 254 5.25 20.65 -29.74
CA PHE A 254 5.08 19.69 -30.83
C PHE A 254 5.36 18.24 -30.39
N HIS A 255 6.50 18.00 -29.73
CA HIS A 255 6.90 16.66 -29.32
C HIS A 255 6.00 16.13 -28.19
N GLU A 256 5.63 16.99 -27.24
CA GLU A 256 4.71 16.65 -26.15
C GLU A 256 3.34 16.24 -26.69
N ASN A 257 2.81 16.95 -27.68
CA ASN A 257 1.56 16.60 -28.35
C ASN A 257 1.66 15.24 -29.06
N LYS A 258 2.76 14.97 -29.76
CA LYS A 258 2.94 13.70 -30.49
C LYS A 258 3.07 12.52 -29.53
N GLN A 259 3.75 12.70 -28.40
CA GLN A 259 4.02 11.63 -27.43
C GLN A 259 2.99 11.56 -26.30
N MET A 260 2.08 12.53 -26.19
CA MET A 260 1.10 12.67 -25.09
C MET A 260 1.75 12.78 -23.71
N ARG A 261 2.99 13.27 -23.64
CA ARG A 261 3.80 13.35 -22.42
C ARG A 261 4.37 14.76 -22.25
N PRO A 262 4.37 15.33 -21.03
CA PRO A 262 4.85 16.69 -20.80
C PRO A 262 6.38 16.75 -20.82
N PHE A 263 6.96 17.86 -21.29
CA PHE A 263 8.41 18.12 -21.24
C PHE A 263 9.25 16.95 -21.76
N VAL A 264 9.05 16.57 -23.03
CA VAL A 264 9.85 15.53 -23.74
C VAL A 264 10.74 16.13 -24.84
N GLY A 265 10.52 17.39 -25.22
CA GLY A 265 11.39 18.13 -26.14
C GLY A 265 12.69 18.63 -25.49
N LEU A 266 13.37 19.58 -26.14
CA LEU A 266 14.64 20.16 -25.66
C LEU A 266 14.53 20.78 -24.26
N ALA A 267 13.45 21.51 -24.00
CA ALA A 267 13.15 22.07 -22.68
C ALA A 267 13.02 20.97 -21.60
N GLY A 268 12.47 19.82 -21.98
CA GLY A 268 12.37 18.65 -21.11
C GLY A 268 13.70 17.97 -20.82
N LYS A 269 14.59 17.90 -21.82
CA LYS A 269 15.96 17.41 -21.63
C LYS A 269 16.73 18.27 -20.64
N LEU A 270 16.61 19.60 -20.75
CA LEU A 270 17.22 20.52 -19.78
C LEU A 270 16.62 20.35 -18.38
N LEU A 271 15.29 20.21 -18.27
CA LEU A 271 14.63 19.93 -16.99
C LEU A 271 15.18 18.64 -16.35
N ASN A 272 15.36 17.57 -17.13
CA ASN A 272 15.94 16.32 -16.65
C ASN A 272 17.38 16.49 -16.14
N LYS A 273 18.20 17.29 -16.84
CA LYS A 273 19.55 17.63 -16.40
C LYS A 273 19.52 18.34 -15.03
N LEU A 274 18.68 19.35 -14.89
CA LEU A 274 18.54 20.12 -13.65
C LEU A 274 18.05 19.25 -12.47
N LEU A 275 17.12 18.33 -12.73
CA LEU A 275 16.68 17.35 -11.73
C LEU A 275 17.81 16.40 -11.31
N ALA A 276 18.61 15.92 -12.27
CA ALA A 276 19.76 15.07 -11.99
C ALA A 276 20.83 15.80 -11.16
N GLU A 277 21.07 17.09 -11.40
CA GLU A 277 22.01 17.91 -10.62
C GLU A 277 21.61 18.02 -9.13
N ILE A 278 20.31 18.06 -8.83
CA ILE A 278 19.80 18.02 -7.45
C ILE A 278 19.49 16.59 -6.95
N LYS A 279 19.93 15.56 -7.70
CA LYS A 279 19.75 14.13 -7.40
C LYS A 279 18.28 13.71 -7.23
N TRP A 280 17.37 14.34 -7.97
CA TRP A 280 15.96 13.95 -7.97
C TRP A 280 15.63 13.12 -9.21
N PRO A 281 15.12 11.88 -9.05
CA PRO A 281 14.60 11.13 -10.18
C PRO A 281 13.35 11.82 -10.73
N ARG A 282 13.17 11.80 -12.06
CA ARG A 282 12.00 12.45 -12.70
C ARG A 282 10.69 11.84 -12.19
N GLU A 283 10.73 10.57 -11.84
CA GLU A 283 9.59 9.80 -11.36
C GLU A 283 9.13 10.25 -9.97
N SER A 284 9.97 10.91 -9.14
CA SER A 284 9.58 11.35 -7.80
C SER A 284 8.76 12.65 -7.77
N ILE A 285 8.77 13.41 -8.86
CA ILE A 285 8.04 14.67 -8.99
C ILE A 285 6.78 14.48 -9.83
N TYR A 286 5.93 15.50 -9.89
CA TYR A 286 4.83 15.53 -10.86
C TYR A 286 4.99 16.73 -11.79
N ILE A 287 4.89 16.52 -13.10
CA ILE A 287 5.06 17.57 -14.11
C ILE A 287 3.78 17.68 -14.93
N THR A 288 3.30 18.90 -15.14
CA THR A 288 2.19 19.17 -16.04
C THR A 288 2.27 20.59 -16.62
N ASN A 289 1.24 21.02 -17.36
CA ASN A 289 1.08 22.37 -17.89
C ASN A 289 -0.24 22.98 -17.43
N ILE A 290 -0.41 24.31 -17.52
CA ILE A 290 -1.72 24.93 -17.29
C ILE A 290 -2.71 24.43 -18.35
N VAL A 291 -2.40 24.69 -19.61
CA VAL A 291 -3.19 24.22 -20.76
C VAL A 291 -2.73 22.81 -21.11
N LYS A 292 -3.67 21.89 -21.37
CA LYS A 292 -3.35 20.46 -21.56
C LYS A 292 -3.25 20.03 -23.01
N ARG A 293 -3.48 20.93 -23.96
CA ARG A 293 -3.43 20.66 -25.40
C ARG A 293 -2.59 21.73 -26.09
N ARG A 294 -1.87 21.32 -27.13
CA ARG A 294 -0.95 22.21 -27.85
C ARG A 294 -1.70 23.31 -28.61
N PRO A 295 -1.38 24.60 -28.39
CA PRO A 295 -1.89 25.68 -29.21
C PRO A 295 -1.36 25.63 -30.66
N PRO A 296 -2.11 26.12 -31.66
CA PRO A 296 -1.67 26.15 -33.05
C PRO A 296 -0.32 26.85 -33.20
N LYS A 297 0.59 26.25 -33.97
CA LYS A 297 1.96 26.79 -34.21
C LYS A 297 2.79 27.07 -32.94
N ASN A 298 2.48 26.42 -31.81
CA ASN A 298 3.13 26.68 -30.50
C ASN A 298 3.03 28.14 -30.03
N ARG A 299 1.97 28.86 -30.38
CA ARG A 299 1.72 30.18 -29.78
C ARG A 299 1.51 30.07 -28.27
N ASP A 300 1.66 31.19 -27.59
CA ASP A 300 1.26 31.33 -26.19
C ASP A 300 -0.27 31.03 -26.03
N PRO A 301 -0.71 30.28 -25.00
CA PRO A 301 -2.10 30.17 -24.60
C PRO A 301 -2.80 31.50 -24.36
N LEU A 302 -4.04 31.58 -24.83
CA LEU A 302 -4.90 32.72 -24.61
C LEU A 302 -5.46 32.70 -23.18
N PRO A 303 -5.81 33.86 -22.60
CA PRO A 303 -6.42 33.94 -21.28
C PRO A 303 -7.68 33.06 -21.12
N LYS A 304 -8.50 32.95 -22.17
CA LYS A 304 -9.68 32.07 -22.20
C LYS A 304 -9.33 30.58 -22.07
N GLU A 305 -8.22 30.15 -22.67
CA GLU A 305 -7.75 28.76 -22.64
C GLU A 305 -7.22 28.42 -21.24
N ILE A 306 -6.45 29.35 -20.64
CA ILE A 306 -5.98 29.25 -19.25
C ILE A 306 -7.16 29.16 -18.29
N LYS A 307 -8.18 30.02 -18.46
CA LYS A 307 -9.39 30.02 -17.62
C LYS A 307 -10.16 28.70 -17.74
N ALA A 308 -10.28 28.14 -18.94
CA ALA A 308 -10.98 26.87 -19.19
C ALA A 308 -10.28 25.67 -18.54
N TYR A 309 -8.94 25.58 -18.60
CA TYR A 309 -8.19 24.50 -17.97
C TYR A 309 -7.92 24.70 -16.47
N GLY A 310 -8.07 25.92 -15.96
CA GLY A 310 -7.82 26.27 -14.56
C GLY A 310 -8.52 25.38 -13.52
N PRO A 311 -9.83 25.05 -13.65
CA PRO A 311 -10.52 24.14 -12.74
C PRO A 311 -9.89 22.73 -12.69
N TYR A 312 -9.43 22.22 -13.83
CA TYR A 312 -8.77 20.91 -13.91
C TYR A 312 -7.40 20.92 -13.24
N LEU A 313 -6.61 21.97 -13.47
CA LEU A 313 -5.33 22.14 -12.78
C LEU A 313 -5.52 22.24 -11.26
N LYS A 314 -6.52 22.99 -10.79
CA LYS A 314 -6.87 23.08 -9.35
C LYS A 314 -7.20 21.70 -8.77
N LYS A 315 -7.96 20.87 -9.51
CA LYS A 315 -8.26 19.50 -9.09
C LYS A 315 -6.98 18.64 -9.03
N GLN A 316 -6.10 18.71 -10.03
CA GLN A 316 -4.81 17.98 -10.00
C GLN A 316 -3.96 18.38 -8.77
N ILE A 317 -3.82 19.68 -8.52
CA ILE A 317 -3.08 20.19 -7.35
C ILE A 317 -3.73 19.72 -6.05
N LYS A 318 -5.06 19.67 -5.97
CA LYS A 318 -5.79 19.18 -4.79
C LYS A 318 -5.55 17.69 -4.55
N ILE A 319 -5.61 16.87 -5.61
CA ILE A 319 -5.39 15.42 -5.53
C ILE A 319 -3.96 15.13 -5.07
N ILE A 320 -2.96 15.71 -5.75
CA ILE A 320 -1.55 15.47 -5.47
C ILE A 320 -1.18 16.06 -4.10
N ASN A 321 -1.71 17.24 -3.78
CA ASN A 321 -1.42 18.03 -2.59
C ASN A 321 0.09 18.24 -2.36
N PRO A 322 0.82 18.82 -3.34
CA PRO A 322 2.26 19.05 -3.20
C PRO A 322 2.56 20.12 -2.14
N LYS A 323 3.73 20.03 -1.52
CA LYS A 323 4.28 21.05 -0.62
C LYS A 323 4.80 22.25 -1.39
N ILE A 324 5.46 21.99 -2.52
CA ILE A 324 6.02 23.01 -3.41
C ILE A 324 5.37 22.92 -4.80
N ILE A 325 4.94 24.07 -5.32
CA ILE A 325 4.57 24.23 -6.71
C ILE A 325 5.64 25.10 -7.38
N ALA A 326 6.27 24.57 -8.42
CA ALA A 326 7.30 25.23 -9.21
C ALA A 326 6.75 25.63 -10.59
N PRO A 327 6.11 26.81 -10.72
CA PRO A 327 5.69 27.29 -12.03
C PRO A 327 6.90 27.66 -12.90
N LEU A 328 6.90 27.16 -14.13
CA LEU A 328 7.97 27.33 -15.12
C LEU A 328 7.55 28.41 -16.14
N GLY A 329 8.14 29.59 -16.04
CA GLY A 329 7.90 30.73 -16.92
C GLY A 329 6.75 31.65 -16.51
N ARG A 330 6.59 32.73 -17.26
CA ARG A 330 5.68 33.84 -16.91
C ARG A 330 4.22 33.42 -16.80
N PHE A 331 3.72 32.59 -17.71
CA PHE A 331 2.30 32.20 -17.72
C PHE A 331 1.96 31.28 -16.55
N ALA A 332 2.82 30.30 -16.30
CA ALA A 332 2.72 29.43 -15.13
C ALA A 332 2.76 30.24 -13.83
N MET A 333 3.68 31.20 -13.74
CA MET A 333 3.83 32.06 -12.57
C MET A 333 2.58 32.93 -12.37
N ASN A 334 2.14 33.65 -13.41
CA ASN A 334 1.01 34.59 -13.33
C ASN A 334 -0.30 33.91 -12.94
N TYR A 335 -0.45 32.61 -13.20
CA TYR A 335 -1.60 31.83 -12.72
C TYR A 335 -1.68 31.80 -11.19
N PHE A 336 -0.54 31.80 -10.49
CA PHE A 336 -0.45 31.81 -9.04
C PHE A 336 -0.19 33.20 -8.46
N LEU A 337 0.63 34.01 -9.15
CA LEU A 337 1.13 35.32 -8.72
C LEU A 337 0.86 36.36 -9.83
N PRO A 338 -0.39 36.84 -9.98
CA PRO A 338 -0.81 37.62 -11.16
C PRO A 338 -0.16 38.99 -11.29
N THR A 339 0.36 39.56 -10.20
CA THR A 339 0.97 40.90 -10.15
C THR A 339 2.49 40.88 -10.33
N GLU A 340 3.12 39.70 -10.27
CA GLU A 340 4.56 39.56 -10.28
C GLU A 340 5.16 39.54 -11.70
N LYS A 341 6.43 39.92 -11.82
CA LYS A 341 7.21 39.80 -13.05
C LYS A 341 8.25 38.70 -12.90
N ILE A 342 8.37 37.83 -13.91
CA ILE A 342 9.26 36.66 -13.83
C ILE A 342 10.71 37.03 -13.54
N SER A 343 11.19 38.16 -14.08
CA SER A 343 12.54 38.69 -13.84
C SER A 343 12.80 39.14 -12.41
N GLN A 344 11.76 39.37 -11.60
CA GLN A 344 11.87 39.81 -10.22
C GLN A 344 11.51 38.71 -9.22
N ALA A 345 10.64 37.78 -9.64
CA ALA A 345 10.04 36.75 -8.80
C ALA A 345 10.72 35.38 -8.90
N HIS A 346 11.48 35.10 -9.97
CA HIS A 346 12.20 33.83 -10.09
C HIS A 346 13.11 33.61 -8.88
N GLY A 347 13.17 32.37 -8.39
CA GLY A 347 14.04 32.00 -7.29
C GLY A 347 13.62 32.50 -5.90
N LYS A 348 12.54 33.29 -5.79
CA LYS A 348 11.95 33.71 -4.52
C LYS A 348 10.79 32.80 -4.15
N ALA A 349 10.76 32.36 -2.90
CA ALA A 349 9.69 31.51 -2.38
C ALA A 349 8.53 32.38 -1.89
N TYR A 350 7.31 32.06 -2.33
CA TYR A 350 6.07 32.70 -1.89
C TYR A 350 5.18 31.67 -1.20
N THR A 351 4.34 32.10 -0.27
CA THR A 351 3.37 31.21 0.38
C THR A 351 1.97 31.52 -0.12
N LEU A 352 1.29 30.52 -0.69
CA LEU A 352 -0.08 30.65 -1.17
C LEU A 352 -0.90 29.43 -0.72
N ARG A 353 -1.94 29.66 0.09
CA ARG A 353 -2.88 28.62 0.58
C ARG A 353 -2.17 27.41 1.20
N GLY A 354 -1.17 27.68 2.04
CA GLY A 354 -0.37 26.65 2.73
C GLY A 354 0.60 25.88 1.83
N LYS A 355 0.92 26.40 0.63
CA LYS A 355 1.90 25.82 -0.30
C LYS A 355 2.99 26.83 -0.61
N ILE A 356 4.20 26.33 -0.83
CA ILE A 356 5.31 27.14 -1.32
C ILE A 356 5.21 27.23 -2.83
N ILE A 357 5.20 28.44 -3.37
CA ILE A 357 5.30 28.72 -4.80
C ILE A 357 6.73 29.20 -5.07
N LEU A 358 7.48 28.47 -5.88
CA LEU A 358 8.82 28.86 -6.32
C LEU A 358 8.81 29.09 -7.84
N PRO A 359 8.63 30.33 -8.30
CA PRO A 359 8.72 30.64 -9.72
C PRO A 359 10.12 30.36 -10.26
N LEU A 360 10.18 29.75 -11.43
CA LEU A 360 11.41 29.41 -12.13
C LEU A 360 11.31 29.87 -13.57
N TYR A 361 12.43 30.22 -14.19
CA TYR A 361 12.45 30.44 -15.63
C TYR A 361 12.03 29.18 -16.40
N HIS A 362 11.36 29.38 -17.53
CA HIS A 362 11.01 28.25 -18.39
C HIS A 362 12.29 27.68 -19.03
N PRO A 363 12.50 26.35 -19.06
CA PRO A 363 13.72 25.78 -19.63
C PRO A 363 13.97 26.18 -21.10
N ALA A 364 12.90 26.39 -21.89
CA ALA A 364 13.03 26.90 -23.26
C ALA A 364 13.65 28.31 -23.35
N ALA A 365 13.46 29.16 -22.35
CA ALA A 365 14.10 30.48 -22.29
C ALA A 365 15.58 30.37 -21.91
N ALA A 366 15.92 29.48 -20.97
CA ALA A 366 17.30 29.17 -20.59
C ALA A 366 18.12 28.60 -21.75
N LEU A 367 17.51 27.81 -22.65
CA LEU A 367 18.17 27.31 -23.86
C LEU A 367 18.59 28.42 -24.85
N ARG A 368 18.04 29.63 -24.73
CA ARG A 368 18.35 30.77 -25.61
C ARG A 368 19.28 31.80 -24.96
N SER A 369 19.53 31.70 -23.65
CA SER A 369 20.34 32.67 -22.90
C SER A 369 21.14 31.99 -21.80
N THR A 370 22.46 32.13 -21.88
CA THR A 370 23.41 31.58 -20.89
C THR A 370 23.22 32.21 -19.50
N ALA A 371 22.85 33.49 -19.42
CA ALA A 371 22.53 34.15 -18.17
C ALA A 371 21.30 33.51 -17.50
N VAL A 372 20.20 33.35 -18.25
CA VAL A 372 18.96 32.73 -17.75
C VAL A 372 19.19 31.27 -17.35
N LEU A 373 20.07 30.55 -18.05
CA LEU A 373 20.45 29.20 -17.68
C LEU A 373 21.16 29.15 -16.31
N LYS A 374 22.13 30.04 -16.06
CA LYS A 374 22.81 30.12 -14.77
C LYS A 374 21.86 30.45 -13.63
N ASP A 375 20.94 31.39 -13.85
CA ASP A 375 19.91 31.74 -12.87
C ASP A 375 19.00 30.55 -12.56
N LEU A 376 18.56 29.83 -13.60
CA LEU A 376 17.73 28.64 -13.46
C LEU A 376 18.45 27.51 -12.70
N GLU A 377 19.72 27.25 -13.01
CA GLU A 377 20.56 26.27 -12.29
C GLU A 377 20.70 26.65 -10.81
N ALA A 378 20.91 27.93 -10.49
CA ALA A 378 20.99 28.41 -9.12
C ALA A 378 19.65 28.28 -8.36
N ASP A 379 18.54 28.57 -9.02
CA ASP A 379 17.21 28.47 -8.42
C ASP A 379 16.76 27.03 -8.18
N PHE A 380 17.12 26.09 -9.06
CA PHE A 380 16.84 24.66 -8.86
C PHE A 380 17.46 24.11 -7.56
N LYS A 381 18.66 24.59 -7.20
CA LYS A 381 19.33 24.20 -5.95
C LYS A 381 18.57 24.62 -4.69
N LYS A 382 17.62 25.55 -4.79
CA LYS A 382 16.76 25.96 -3.66
C LYS A 382 15.64 24.95 -3.37
N LEU A 383 15.24 24.12 -4.34
CA LEU A 383 14.12 23.17 -4.19
C LEU A 383 14.32 22.18 -3.03
N PRO A 384 15.47 21.47 -2.90
CA PRO A 384 15.68 20.57 -1.77
C PRO A 384 15.69 21.30 -0.41
N ILE A 385 16.25 22.51 -0.35
CA ILE A 385 16.33 23.31 0.87
C ILE A 385 14.92 23.70 1.33
N LEU A 386 14.08 24.17 0.40
CA LEU A 386 12.70 24.54 0.69
C LEU A 386 11.85 23.32 1.06
N LEU A 387 12.08 22.17 0.42
CA LEU A 387 11.33 20.95 0.72
C LEU A 387 11.61 20.48 2.14
N ASN A 388 12.87 20.48 2.57
CA ASN A 388 13.25 20.13 3.95
C ASN A 388 12.60 21.08 4.98
N ARG A 389 12.52 22.37 4.68
CA ARG A 389 11.85 23.36 5.55
C ARG A 389 10.33 23.16 5.64
N ALA A 390 9.70 22.61 4.60
CA ALA A 390 8.26 22.36 4.57
C ALA A 390 7.87 21.00 5.21
N VAL A 391 8.84 20.20 5.63
CA VAL A 391 8.64 18.92 6.34
C VAL A 391 8.69 19.11 7.86
N LEU A 392 9.40 20.15 8.32
CA LEU A 392 9.38 20.66 9.70
C LEU A 392 8.12 21.48 9.94
#